data_AF-A0A1E4K2Q7-F1
#
_entry.id   AF-A0A1E4K2Q7-F1
#
_cell.length_a   1.000
_cell.length_b   1.000
_cell.length_c   1.000
_cell.angle_alpha   90.00
_cell.angle_beta   90.00
_cell.angle_gamma   90.00
#
_symmetry.space_group_name_H-M   'P 1'
#
loop_
_entity.id
_entity.type
_entity.pdbx_description
1 polymer ?
#
loop_
_entity_poly.entity_id
_entity_poly.type
_entity_poly.pdbx_seq_one_letter_code
_entity_poly.pdbx_strand_id
1 'polypeptide(L)'
;MEIRARLSFPNGEHSDFVLAPGICGIGSDRDNQIVLSGGGIAPHHARLEVDGRGLTLSVLDPRAHTHLNARPVREKGIVRLGDVLSVDTVQILVKPERDEVIRTAVPSEAPASSDAETRVRTIPPKVVLRGVSGAQFGRIVPVRGRLTIGRGSDCDLTLDEPEMSRRHALIENNGDGIYLRDLGSANGTFVNGVQVRDAVLHPGDQIAFDRNRFLLEAPGLPLRGELAEERSPVHAPAITQTMQAVTLPDPSAGKPRPTAAPAAESAASRNEIWWLIAAAALIGGAIALLLLFGF
;
A
#
# COMPACT_ATOMS: atom_id res chain seq x y z
N MET A 1 -7.64 -2.93 2.62
CA MET A 1 -6.26 -3.45 2.48
C MET A 1 -5.64 -3.51 3.87
N GLU A 2 -5.34 -4.69 4.38
CA GLU A 2 -4.69 -4.82 5.70
C GLU A 2 -3.22 -4.40 5.58
N ILE A 3 -2.79 -3.44 6.41
CA ILE A 3 -1.38 -3.04 6.48
C ILE A 3 -0.63 -4.12 7.25
N ARG A 4 0.32 -4.77 6.58
CA ARG A 4 1.21 -5.77 7.17
C ARG A 4 2.60 -5.20 7.30
N ALA A 5 3.01 -4.92 8.53
CA ALA A 5 4.25 -4.24 8.84
C ALA A 5 5.07 -5.02 9.87
N ARG A 6 6.39 -4.83 9.83
CA ARG A 6 7.31 -5.24 10.88
C ARG A 6 8.12 -4.04 11.35
N LEU A 7 8.46 -4.04 12.61
CA LEU A 7 9.42 -3.12 13.19
C LEU A 7 10.79 -3.77 13.16
N SER A 8 11.78 -3.04 12.67
CA SER A 8 13.17 -3.46 12.62
C SER A 8 14.03 -2.52 13.43
N PHE A 9 15.02 -3.06 14.13
CA PHE A 9 15.88 -2.34 15.07
C PHE A 9 17.32 -2.37 14.56
N PRO A 10 17.76 -1.34 13.80
CA PRO A 10 19.00 -1.40 13.05
C PRO A 10 20.26 -1.55 13.91
N ASN A 11 20.23 -1.16 15.19
CA ASN A 11 21.38 -1.29 16.09
C ASN A 11 21.28 -2.50 17.03
N GLY A 12 20.30 -3.39 16.81
CA GLY A 12 20.17 -4.64 17.56
C GLY A 12 19.56 -4.51 18.96
N GLU A 13 18.85 -3.41 19.25
CA GLU A 13 18.22 -3.17 20.55
C GLU A 13 17.08 -4.17 20.84
N HIS A 14 16.48 -4.74 19.79
CA HIS A 14 15.44 -5.76 19.85
C HIS A 14 15.45 -6.56 18.54
N SER A 15 14.94 -7.79 18.53
CA SER A 15 14.75 -8.53 17.27
C SER A 15 13.65 -7.89 16.42
N ASP A 16 13.62 -8.16 15.12
CA ASP A 16 12.50 -7.73 14.29
C ASP A 16 11.16 -8.23 14.87
N PHE A 17 10.15 -7.35 14.89
CA PHE A 17 8.85 -7.61 15.50
C PHE A 17 7.72 -7.39 14.49
N VAL A 18 6.93 -8.42 14.20
CA VAL A 18 5.80 -8.32 13.28
C VAL A 18 4.60 -7.70 14.00
N LEU A 19 4.02 -6.66 13.41
CA LEU A 19 2.86 -5.97 13.97
C LEU A 19 1.57 -6.71 13.59
N ALA A 20 0.87 -7.20 14.61
CA ALA A 20 -0.49 -7.70 14.48
C ALA A 20 -1.51 -6.55 14.57
N PRO A 21 -2.73 -6.72 14.03
CA PRO A 21 -3.84 -5.78 14.26
C PRO A 21 -4.07 -5.54 15.76
N GLY A 22 -4.37 -4.29 16.13
CA GLY A 22 -4.56 -3.87 17.52
C GLY A 22 -3.43 -3.00 18.05
N ILE A 23 -3.21 -3.06 19.37
CA ILE A 23 -2.30 -2.17 20.09
C ILE A 23 -0.98 -2.89 20.40
N CYS A 24 0.13 -2.23 20.13
CA CYS A 24 1.49 -2.63 20.49
C CYS A 24 2.13 -1.53 21.34
N GLY A 25 2.29 -1.79 22.64
CA GLY A 25 3.00 -0.93 23.58
C GLY A 25 4.52 -1.04 23.46
N ILE A 26 5.19 0.08 23.69
CA ILE A 26 6.65 0.23 23.64
C ILE A 26 7.10 0.98 24.90
N GLY A 27 8.05 0.42 25.63
CA GLY A 27 8.56 1.03 26.85
C GLY A 27 9.60 0.17 27.54
N SER A 28 10.04 0.60 28.73
CA SER A 28 11.02 -0.14 29.53
C SER A 28 10.40 -1.18 30.48
N ASP A 29 9.09 -1.05 30.77
CA ASP A 29 8.39 -2.05 31.58
C ASP A 29 8.12 -3.34 30.80
N ARG A 30 8.06 -4.46 31.54
CA ARG A 30 7.96 -5.82 31.00
C ARG A 30 6.58 -6.20 30.46
N ASP A 31 5.57 -5.38 30.72
CA ASP A 31 4.21 -5.59 30.24
C ASP A 31 3.99 -5.03 28.83
N ASN A 32 4.93 -4.24 28.31
CA ASN A 32 4.95 -3.83 26.91
C ASN A 32 5.27 -5.03 26.00
N GLN A 33 4.67 -5.05 24.81
CA GLN A 33 5.01 -6.01 23.77
C GLN A 33 6.44 -5.82 23.25
N ILE A 34 6.91 -4.57 23.23
CA ILE A 34 8.29 -4.22 22.86
C ILE A 34 8.96 -3.58 24.07
N VAL A 35 9.84 -4.37 24.69
CA VAL A 35 10.59 -3.94 25.87
C VAL A 35 11.96 -3.43 25.43
N LEU A 36 12.23 -2.16 25.68
CA LEU A 36 13.49 -1.51 25.31
C LEU A 36 14.25 -1.05 26.55
N SER A 37 15.58 -1.14 26.48
CA SER A 37 16.47 -0.66 27.54
C SER A 37 17.06 0.69 27.16
N GLY A 38 17.02 1.67 28.05
CA GLY A 38 17.59 3.00 27.83
C GLY A 38 17.19 4.00 28.91
N GLY A 39 18.12 4.89 29.28
CA GLY A 39 17.91 5.82 30.40
C GLY A 39 16.79 6.85 30.17
N GLY A 40 16.50 7.21 28.93
CA GLY A 40 15.40 8.12 28.56
C GLY A 40 14.10 7.41 28.14
N ILE A 41 14.03 6.08 28.25
CA ILE A 41 12.84 5.31 27.85
C ILE A 41 11.90 5.14 29.04
N ALA A 42 10.76 5.82 28.99
CA ALA A 42 9.72 5.70 30.01
C ALA A 42 9.14 4.27 30.12
N PRO A 43 8.62 3.87 31.30
CA PRO A 43 7.98 2.57 31.52
C PRO A 43 6.93 2.22 30.45
N HIS A 44 6.05 3.18 30.13
CA HIS A 44 5.17 3.16 28.96
C HIS A 44 5.47 4.39 28.13
N HIS A 45 6.35 4.26 27.13
CA HIS A 45 6.83 5.40 26.36
C HIS A 45 5.85 5.79 25.26
N ALA A 46 5.45 4.81 24.44
CA ALA A 46 4.55 5.00 23.33
C ALA A 46 3.78 3.73 23.02
N ARG A 47 2.76 3.83 22.18
CA ARG A 47 2.09 2.67 21.58
C ARG A 47 1.82 2.90 20.11
N LEU A 48 1.83 1.82 19.35
CA LEU A 48 1.39 1.76 17.97
C LEU A 48 0.03 1.07 17.91
N GLU A 49 -0.88 1.63 17.13
CA GLU A 49 -2.19 1.06 16.86
C GLU A 49 -2.29 0.74 15.37
N VAL A 50 -2.55 -0.53 15.06
CA VAL A 50 -2.71 -1.06 13.69
C VAL A 50 -4.20 -1.31 13.49
N ASP A 51 -4.82 -0.56 12.59
CA ASP A 51 -6.22 -0.73 12.23
C ASP A 51 -6.41 -0.74 10.70
N GLY A 52 -7.66 -0.77 10.23
CA GLY A 52 -7.97 -0.73 8.81
C GLY A 52 -7.66 0.61 8.12
N ARG A 53 -7.30 1.65 8.87
CA ARG A 53 -6.99 3.00 8.36
C ARG A 53 -5.49 3.25 8.27
N GLY A 54 -4.68 2.58 9.08
CA GLY A 54 -3.27 2.95 9.18
C GLY A 54 -2.53 2.34 10.35
N LEU A 55 -1.28 2.79 10.48
CA LEU A 55 -0.50 2.67 11.71
C LEU A 55 -0.50 4.04 12.40
N THR A 56 -0.98 4.11 13.64
CA THR A 56 -1.00 5.35 14.44
C THR A 56 -0.10 5.20 15.65
N LEU A 57 0.82 6.15 15.83
CA LEU A 57 1.63 6.31 17.03
C LEU A 57 0.88 7.18 18.04
N SER A 58 0.84 6.75 19.30
CA SER A 58 0.48 7.59 20.45
C SER A 58 1.61 7.63 21.45
N VAL A 59 2.05 8.82 21.85
CA VAL A 59 3.04 9.04 22.91
C VAL A 59 2.31 9.06 24.25
N LEU A 60 2.76 8.22 25.18
CA LEU A 60 2.08 7.99 26.46
C LEU A 60 2.68 8.84 27.58
N ASP A 61 3.99 9.10 27.52
CA ASP A 61 4.68 10.03 28.41
C ASP A 61 5.07 11.32 27.64
N PRO A 62 4.42 12.47 27.92
CA PRO A 62 4.74 13.74 27.26
C PRO A 62 6.16 14.25 27.48
N ARG A 63 6.88 13.74 28.47
CA ARG A 63 8.29 14.08 28.74
C ARG A 63 9.25 13.21 27.95
N ALA A 64 8.77 12.11 27.38
CA ALA A 64 9.59 11.19 26.64
C ALA A 64 9.94 11.74 25.25
N HIS A 65 11.17 11.49 24.82
CA HIS A 65 11.68 12.00 23.56
C HIS A 65 11.27 11.07 22.40
N THR A 66 10.06 11.25 21.88
CA THR A 66 9.57 10.51 20.71
C THR A 66 9.64 11.34 19.43
N HIS A 67 10.27 10.80 18.39
CA HIS A 67 10.36 11.45 17.09
C HIS A 67 9.93 10.51 15.97
N LEU A 68 9.34 11.06 14.92
CA LEU A 68 9.03 10.36 13.67
C LEU A 68 9.76 11.09 12.54
N ASN A 69 10.66 10.40 11.84
CA ASN A 69 11.51 10.98 10.80
C ASN A 69 12.25 12.25 11.27
N ALA A 70 12.81 12.20 12.48
CA ALA A 70 13.49 13.30 13.19
C ALA A 70 12.58 14.48 13.60
N ARG A 71 11.25 14.39 13.43
CA ARG A 71 10.30 15.41 13.90
C ARG A 71 9.66 14.98 15.21
N PRO A 72 9.57 15.84 16.23
CA PRO A 72 9.01 15.47 17.52
C PRO A 72 7.51 15.18 17.38
N VAL A 73 7.06 14.10 18.02
CA VAL A 73 5.64 13.74 18.14
C VAL A 73 5.24 13.97 19.58
N ARG A 74 4.26 14.86 19.84
CA ARG A 74 3.86 15.21 21.21
C ARG A 74 2.76 14.32 21.77
N GLU A 75 1.86 13.87 20.92
CA GLU A 75 0.68 13.11 21.36
C GLU A 75 0.38 12.00 20.36
N LYS A 76 0.09 12.34 19.10
CA LYS A 76 -0.21 11.35 18.06
C LYS A 76 0.47 11.67 16.73
N GLY A 77 0.76 10.62 15.97
CA GLY A 77 1.31 10.72 14.63
C GLY A 77 0.87 9.55 13.75
N ILE A 78 0.64 9.83 12.47
CA ILE A 78 0.41 8.77 11.47
C ILE A 78 1.76 8.23 11.05
N VAL A 79 1.91 6.91 11.09
CA VAL A 79 3.12 6.19 10.72
C VAL A 79 2.90 5.48 9.38
N ARG A 80 3.90 5.54 8.52
CA ARG A 80 3.95 4.88 7.22
C ARG A 80 5.10 3.88 7.16
N LEU A 81 5.02 2.96 6.20
CA LEU A 81 6.17 2.14 5.87
C LEU A 81 7.32 3.03 5.40
N GLY A 82 8.53 2.68 5.79
CA GLY A 82 9.74 3.47 5.61
C GLY A 82 9.97 4.54 6.67
N ASP A 83 9.01 4.83 7.55
CA ASP A 83 9.24 5.78 8.64
C ASP A 83 10.24 5.24 9.66
N VAL A 84 11.05 6.15 10.22
CA VAL A 84 11.87 5.88 11.39
C VAL A 84 11.23 6.51 12.61
N LEU A 85 10.78 5.66 13.52
CA LEU A 85 10.35 6.03 14.86
C LEU A 85 11.57 6.00 15.78
N SER A 86 11.86 7.12 16.43
CA SER A 86 12.87 7.21 17.48
C SER A 86 12.18 7.27 18.84
N VAL A 87 12.59 6.36 19.72
CA VAL A 87 12.16 6.26 21.11
C VAL A 87 13.40 6.51 21.95
N ASP A 88 13.56 7.75 22.43
CA ASP A 88 14.81 8.24 23.00
C ASP A 88 15.99 8.05 22.01
N THR A 89 16.99 7.23 22.37
CA THR A 89 18.13 6.91 21.50
C THR A 89 17.88 5.74 20.55
N VAL A 90 16.83 4.95 20.78
CA VAL A 90 16.54 3.74 19.99
C VAL A 90 15.85 4.12 18.69
N GLN A 91 16.35 3.58 17.57
CA GLN A 91 15.74 3.76 16.25
C GLN A 91 14.99 2.51 15.82
N ILE A 92 13.75 2.72 15.39
CA ILE A 92 12.84 1.68 14.95
C ILE A 92 12.41 2.02 13.52
N LEU A 93 12.76 1.16 12.57
CA LEU A 93 12.38 1.30 11.17
C LEU A 93 11.13 0.48 10.89
N VAL A 94 10.09 1.14 10.38
CA VAL A 94 8.85 0.47 9.98
C VAL A 94 9.00 -0.05 8.56
N LYS A 95 8.92 -1.37 8.38
CA LYS A 95 9.06 -2.04 7.08
C LYS A 95 7.79 -2.82 6.73
N PRO A 96 7.57 -3.16 5.45
CA PRO A 96 6.66 -4.24 5.10
C PRO A 96 7.01 -5.50 5.89
N GLU A 97 6.02 -6.33 6.22
CA GLU A 97 6.26 -7.63 6.86
C GLU A 97 7.26 -8.50 6.07
N ARG A 98 7.21 -8.39 4.74
CA ARG A 98 8.07 -9.14 3.81
C ARG A 98 8.70 -8.21 2.80
N ASP A 99 10.01 -8.31 2.61
CA ASP A 99 10.78 -7.42 1.75
C ASP A 99 10.42 -7.62 0.26
N GLU A 100 10.02 -8.84 -0.15
CA GLU A 100 9.65 -9.18 -1.54
C GLU A 100 8.40 -8.44 -2.05
N VAL A 101 7.65 -7.80 -1.15
CA VAL A 101 6.56 -6.90 -1.52
C VAL A 101 7.08 -5.77 -2.41
N ILE A 102 8.36 -5.38 -2.27
CA ILE A 102 9.01 -4.40 -3.15
C ILE A 102 9.45 -5.07 -4.45
N ARG A 103 8.67 -4.87 -5.52
CA ARG A 103 9.01 -5.32 -6.87
C ARG A 103 10.30 -4.67 -7.37
N THR A 104 11.35 -5.47 -7.54
CA THR A 104 12.66 -5.01 -8.02
C THR A 104 12.90 -5.27 -9.51
N ALA A 105 12.05 -6.07 -10.16
CA ALA A 105 12.12 -6.34 -11.59
C ALA A 105 11.68 -5.11 -12.40
N VAL A 106 12.64 -4.23 -12.71
CA VAL A 106 12.46 -3.10 -13.62
C VAL A 106 12.81 -3.57 -15.05
N PRO A 107 11.96 -3.31 -16.06
CA PRO A 107 12.29 -3.60 -17.45
C PRO A 107 13.64 -2.97 -17.85
N SER A 108 14.50 -3.75 -18.49
CA SER A 108 15.87 -3.32 -18.86
C SER A 108 15.88 -2.22 -19.94
N GLU A 109 14.80 -2.08 -20.70
CA GLU A 109 14.63 -1.07 -21.74
C GLU A 109 13.28 -0.36 -21.55
N ALA A 110 13.28 0.97 -21.69
CA ALA A 110 12.05 1.70 -21.97
C ALA A 110 11.43 1.07 -23.22
N PRO A 111 10.12 0.82 -23.28
CA PRO A 111 9.50 0.34 -24.50
C PRO A 111 9.89 1.31 -25.62
N ALA A 112 10.65 0.81 -26.61
CA ALA A 112 10.86 1.53 -27.85
C ALA A 112 9.49 1.98 -28.31
N SER A 113 9.33 3.27 -28.59
CA SER A 113 8.06 3.88 -28.99
C SER A 113 7.41 3.03 -30.08
N SER A 114 6.51 2.13 -29.70
CA SER A 114 5.75 1.32 -30.64
C SER A 114 4.67 2.22 -31.21
N ASP A 115 4.57 2.14 -32.52
CA ASP A 115 3.87 3.04 -33.42
C ASP A 115 2.53 3.59 -32.93
N ALA A 116 2.29 4.83 -33.35
CA ALA A 116 1.10 5.60 -33.09
C ALA A 116 -0.16 4.90 -33.63
N GLU A 117 -0.86 4.19 -32.75
CA GLU A 117 -2.31 3.98 -32.88
C GLU A 117 -3.01 4.45 -31.62
N THR A 118 -3.75 5.55 -31.78
CA THR A 118 -4.78 6.14 -30.91
C THR A 118 -4.79 5.69 -29.44
N ARG A 119 -3.67 5.87 -28.71
CA ARG A 119 -3.74 6.00 -27.26
C ARG A 119 -4.43 7.33 -27.00
N VAL A 120 -5.59 7.30 -26.35
CA VAL A 120 -6.16 8.46 -25.63
C VAL A 120 -4.97 9.20 -25.02
N ARG A 121 -4.81 10.49 -25.30
CA ARG A 121 -3.74 11.32 -24.69
C ARG A 121 -3.96 11.34 -23.19
N THR A 122 -3.56 10.27 -22.51
CA THR A 122 -3.54 10.21 -21.06
C THR A 122 -2.49 11.22 -20.67
N ILE A 123 -2.95 12.33 -20.07
CA ILE A 123 -2.08 13.32 -19.48
C ILE A 123 -1.14 12.53 -18.55
N PRO A 124 0.19 12.56 -18.75
CA PRO A 124 1.08 11.77 -17.93
C PRO A 124 0.79 12.11 -16.46
N PRO A 125 0.65 11.08 -15.60
CA PRO A 125 0.23 11.30 -14.22
C PRO A 125 1.17 12.31 -13.58
N LYS A 126 0.60 13.26 -12.82
CA LYS A 126 1.38 14.23 -12.07
C LYS A 126 2.08 13.50 -10.94
N VAL A 127 3.29 13.04 -11.18
CA VAL A 127 4.14 12.39 -10.19
C VAL A 127 4.96 13.45 -9.47
N VAL A 128 4.91 13.45 -8.14
CA VAL A 128 5.71 14.33 -7.30
C VAL A 128 6.33 13.56 -6.14
N LEU A 129 7.51 13.99 -5.73
CA LEU A 129 8.15 13.59 -4.48
C LEU A 129 7.90 14.68 -3.44
N ARG A 130 7.26 14.33 -2.34
CA ARG A 130 7.06 15.21 -1.19
C ARG A 130 8.04 14.88 -0.09
N GLY A 131 8.91 15.80 0.29
CA GLY A 131 9.85 15.57 1.38
C GLY A 131 9.15 15.45 2.73
N VAL A 132 9.50 14.42 3.50
CA VAL A 132 8.89 14.09 4.80
C VAL A 132 9.90 14.06 5.96
N SER A 133 11.18 14.29 5.70
CA SER A 133 12.24 14.43 6.71
C SER A 133 13.20 15.57 6.39
N GLY A 134 13.99 15.97 7.41
CA GLY A 134 15.17 16.82 7.26
C GLY A 134 14.90 18.19 6.61
N ALA A 135 15.90 18.70 5.90
CA ALA A 135 15.83 19.98 5.19
C ALA A 135 14.82 19.99 4.03
N GLN A 136 14.39 18.81 3.58
CA GLN A 136 13.46 18.66 2.47
C GLN A 136 12.00 18.62 2.90
N PHE A 137 11.72 18.65 4.21
CA PHE A 137 10.36 18.55 4.74
C PHE A 137 9.41 19.57 4.08
N GLY A 138 8.31 19.08 3.51
CA GLY A 138 7.29 19.89 2.83
C GLY A 138 7.66 20.34 1.41
N ARG A 139 8.90 20.15 0.96
CA ARG A 139 9.31 20.42 -0.42
C ARG A 139 8.62 19.45 -1.37
N ILE A 140 8.10 19.96 -2.48
CA ILE A 140 7.46 19.16 -3.53
C ILE A 140 8.33 19.24 -4.78
N VAL A 141 8.76 18.09 -5.29
CA VAL A 141 9.63 17.98 -6.46
C VAL A 141 8.90 17.19 -7.55
N PRO A 142 8.61 17.77 -8.71
CA PRO A 142 7.93 17.05 -9.79
C PRO A 142 8.86 16.05 -10.50
N VAL A 143 8.33 14.89 -10.88
CA VAL A 143 9.04 13.86 -11.67
C VAL A 143 8.52 13.87 -13.10
N ARG A 144 9.16 14.67 -13.97
CA ARG A 144 8.76 14.89 -15.37
C ARG A 144 9.65 14.08 -16.33
N GLY A 145 9.47 12.76 -16.35
CA GLY A 145 10.35 11.86 -17.09
C GLY A 145 11.48 11.40 -16.19
N ARG A 146 12.70 11.89 -16.42
CA ARG A 146 13.88 11.54 -15.60
C ARG A 146 14.09 12.56 -14.48
N LEU A 147 14.46 12.08 -13.30
CA LEU A 147 14.89 12.88 -12.16
C LEU A 147 16.15 12.25 -11.55
N THR A 148 17.31 12.88 -11.74
CA THR A 148 18.56 12.49 -11.05
C THR A 148 18.61 13.09 -9.64
N ILE A 149 18.96 12.27 -8.65
CA ILE A 149 19.12 12.65 -7.25
C ILE A 149 20.57 12.42 -6.81
N GLY A 150 21.13 13.37 -6.08
CA GLY A 150 22.47 13.26 -5.48
C GLY A 150 22.98 14.61 -4.98
N ARG A 151 24.20 14.64 -4.44
CA ARG A 151 24.84 15.91 -4.03
C ARG A 151 25.51 16.67 -5.17
N GLY A 152 25.64 16.06 -6.34
CA GLY A 152 26.24 16.70 -7.51
C GLY A 152 25.37 17.86 -8.00
N SER A 153 26.00 18.95 -8.41
CA SER A 153 25.31 20.10 -9.00
C SER A 153 24.70 19.80 -10.37
N ASP A 154 25.04 18.65 -10.96
CA ASP A 154 24.49 18.10 -12.20
C ASP A 154 23.21 17.27 -11.98
N CYS A 155 22.78 17.06 -10.73
CA CYS A 155 21.53 16.35 -10.41
C CYS A 155 20.32 17.31 -10.40
N ASP A 156 19.18 16.84 -10.90
CA ASP A 156 17.92 17.61 -10.89
C ASP A 156 17.43 17.91 -9.47
N LEU A 157 17.57 16.94 -8.56
CA LEU A 157 17.37 17.11 -7.13
C LEU A 157 18.72 17.04 -6.41
N THR A 158 19.32 18.22 -6.24
CA THR A 158 20.54 18.37 -5.43
C THR A 158 20.20 18.32 -3.95
N LEU A 159 20.82 17.37 -3.25
CA LEU A 159 20.79 17.23 -1.80
C LEU A 159 22.22 17.42 -1.29
N ASP A 160 22.52 18.64 -0.83
CA ASP A 160 23.87 19.05 -0.44
C ASP A 160 24.25 18.51 0.94
N GLU A 161 24.48 17.20 0.99
CA GLU A 161 24.87 16.47 2.20
C GLU A 161 26.17 15.69 1.96
N PRO A 162 27.14 15.72 2.90
CA PRO A 162 28.42 15.04 2.74
C PRO A 162 28.31 13.53 2.57
N GLU A 163 27.32 12.92 3.21
CA GLU A 163 27.06 11.48 3.18
C GLU A 163 26.44 11.03 1.86
N MET A 164 25.90 11.97 1.06
CA MET A 164 25.21 11.65 -0.17
C MET A 164 26.18 11.44 -1.35
N SER A 165 25.84 10.48 -2.21
CA SER A 165 26.63 10.22 -3.42
C SER A 165 26.44 11.34 -4.45
N ARG A 166 27.49 11.60 -5.26
CA ARG A 166 27.44 12.65 -6.30
C ARG A 166 26.27 12.45 -7.25
N ARG A 167 26.10 11.22 -7.73
CA ARG A 167 24.92 10.72 -8.43
C ARG A 167 24.45 9.50 -7.65
N HIS A 168 23.37 9.64 -6.90
CA HIS A 168 22.92 8.63 -5.94
C HIS A 168 21.88 7.70 -6.56
N ALA A 169 20.85 8.29 -7.16
CA ALA A 169 19.75 7.54 -7.74
C ALA A 169 19.18 8.26 -8.96
N LEU A 170 18.42 7.52 -9.75
CA LEU A 170 17.62 7.99 -10.87
C LEU A 170 16.18 7.50 -10.66
N ILE A 171 15.23 8.42 -10.78
CA ILE A 171 13.81 8.08 -10.91
C ILE A 171 13.37 8.36 -12.34
N GLU A 172 12.69 7.39 -12.96
CA GLU A 172 12.14 7.50 -14.31
C GLU A 172 10.62 7.30 -14.28
N ASN A 173 9.88 8.24 -14.87
CA ASN A 173 8.45 8.17 -15.10
C ASN A 173 8.20 8.10 -16.60
N ASN A 174 7.92 6.88 -17.09
CA ASN A 174 7.78 6.62 -18.53
C ASN A 174 6.32 6.45 -18.96
N GLY A 175 5.35 6.87 -18.12
CA GLY A 175 3.91 6.78 -18.41
C GLY A 175 3.29 5.42 -18.11
N ASP A 176 4.01 4.31 -18.34
CA ASP A 176 3.56 2.96 -17.97
C ASP A 176 3.90 2.58 -16.51
N GLY A 177 4.77 3.34 -15.86
CA GLY A 177 5.19 3.10 -14.48
C GLY A 177 6.24 4.10 -13.99
N ILE A 178 6.52 4.05 -12.69
CA ILE A 178 7.55 4.85 -12.04
C ILE A 178 8.64 3.89 -11.56
N TYR A 179 9.87 4.13 -11.97
CA TYR A 179 11.00 3.25 -11.71
C TYR A 179 12.08 4.00 -10.97
N LEU A 180 12.71 3.31 -10.02
CA LEU A 180 13.84 3.80 -9.25
C LEU A 180 15.04 2.93 -9.54
N ARG A 181 16.20 3.56 -9.75
CA ARG A 181 17.50 2.89 -9.87
C ARG A 181 18.53 3.59 -9.01
N ASP A 182 19.17 2.85 -8.13
CA ASP A 182 20.38 3.24 -7.42
C ASP A 182 21.58 3.22 -8.39
N LEU A 183 22.40 4.27 -8.35
CA LEU A 183 23.53 4.46 -9.27
C LEU A 183 24.87 4.04 -8.66
N GLY A 184 24.84 3.10 -7.70
CA GLY A 184 26.03 2.67 -6.95
C GLY A 184 26.32 3.61 -5.78
N SER A 185 25.27 4.00 -5.07
CA SER A 185 25.40 4.89 -3.92
C SER A 185 26.10 4.21 -2.74
N ALA A 186 26.82 4.99 -1.93
CA ALA A 186 27.59 4.46 -0.80
C ALA A 186 26.71 3.83 0.30
N ASN A 187 25.59 4.47 0.63
CA ASN A 187 24.70 4.04 1.72
C ASN A 187 23.43 3.34 1.21
N GLY A 188 23.28 3.20 -0.11
CA GLY A 188 22.12 2.59 -0.74
C GLY A 188 20.91 3.50 -0.87
N THR A 189 19.89 2.94 -1.51
CA THR A 189 18.57 3.55 -1.69
C THR A 189 17.52 2.61 -1.09
N PHE A 190 16.50 3.15 -0.43
CA PHE A 190 15.48 2.35 0.25
C PHE A 190 14.08 2.72 -0.19
N VAL A 191 13.21 1.72 -0.35
CA VAL A 191 11.78 1.89 -0.60
C VAL A 191 11.03 1.20 0.54
N ASN A 192 10.23 1.97 1.27
CA ASN A 192 9.51 1.52 2.46
C ASN A 192 10.45 0.85 3.49
N GLY A 193 11.68 1.33 3.60
CA GLY A 193 12.71 0.80 4.50
C GLY A 193 13.45 -0.45 3.99
N VAL A 194 13.06 -1.01 2.85
CA VAL A 194 13.76 -2.11 2.19
C VAL A 194 14.83 -1.55 1.26
N GLN A 195 16.07 -2.01 1.39
CA GLN A 195 17.16 -1.57 0.51
C GLN A 195 16.97 -2.15 -0.89
N VAL A 196 17.07 -1.31 -1.93
CA VAL A 196 16.85 -1.70 -3.31
C VAL A 196 17.94 -1.14 -4.22
N ARG A 197 18.30 -1.92 -5.23
CA ARG A 197 19.06 -1.44 -6.39
C ARG A 197 18.14 -0.90 -7.46
N ASP A 198 17.11 -1.65 -7.81
CA ASP A 198 16.08 -1.28 -8.78
C ASP A 198 14.72 -1.53 -8.12
N ALA A 199 13.73 -0.66 -8.36
CA ALA A 199 12.37 -0.82 -7.82
C ALA A 199 11.29 -0.22 -8.72
N VAL A 200 10.14 -0.89 -8.79
CA VAL A 200 8.89 -0.33 -9.30
C VAL A 200 8.18 0.38 -8.15
N LEU A 201 8.05 1.70 -8.29
CA LEU A 201 7.43 2.57 -7.32
C LEU A 201 5.92 2.68 -7.55
N HIS A 202 5.18 2.74 -6.45
CA HIS A 202 3.73 2.92 -6.43
C HIS A 202 3.38 4.16 -5.60
N PRO A 203 2.22 4.79 -5.84
CA PRO A 203 1.78 5.91 -5.02
C PRO A 203 1.71 5.50 -3.54
N GLY A 204 2.17 6.40 -2.67
CA GLY A 204 2.26 6.17 -1.22
C GLY A 204 3.56 5.51 -0.76
N ASP A 205 4.41 5.04 -1.67
CA ASP A 205 5.73 4.53 -1.31
C ASP A 205 6.60 5.65 -0.72
N GLN A 206 7.33 5.32 0.33
CA GLN A 206 8.35 6.18 0.89
C GLN A 206 9.72 5.77 0.36
N ILE A 207 10.46 6.73 -0.17
CA ILE A 207 11.79 6.54 -0.74
C ILE A 207 12.78 7.26 0.18
N ALA A 208 13.84 6.58 0.57
CA ALA A 208 14.90 7.16 1.37
C ALA A 208 16.25 7.10 0.65
N PHE A 209 16.95 8.24 0.68
CA PHE A 209 18.33 8.43 0.26
C PHE A 209 19.07 9.00 1.47
N ASP A 210 19.93 8.20 2.08
CA ASP A 210 20.56 8.54 3.36
C ASP A 210 19.49 8.91 4.43
N ARG A 211 19.58 10.14 4.95
CA ARG A 211 18.67 10.70 5.96
C ARG A 211 17.45 11.39 5.34
N ASN A 212 17.44 11.57 4.02
CA ASN A 212 16.39 12.24 3.27
C ASN A 212 15.30 11.24 2.89
N ARG A 213 14.05 11.57 3.24
CA ARG A 213 12.87 10.74 2.99
C ARG A 213 11.86 11.52 2.18
N PHE A 214 11.32 10.88 1.15
CA PHE A 214 10.32 11.43 0.25
C PHE A 214 9.13 10.47 0.13
N LEU A 215 7.93 11.02 0.12
CA LEU A 215 6.71 10.30 -0.22
C LEU A 215 6.44 10.46 -1.72
N LEU A 216 6.23 9.36 -2.43
CA LEU A 216 5.79 9.38 -3.80
C LEU A 216 4.29 9.62 -3.87
N GLU A 217 3.89 10.75 -4.45
CA GLU A 217 2.49 11.07 -4.73
C GLU A 217 2.29 11.02 -6.25
N ALA A 218 1.41 10.12 -6.68
CA ALA A 218 1.08 9.92 -8.09
C ALA A 218 -0.43 9.64 -8.24
N PRO A 219 -1.28 10.68 -8.09
CA PRO A 219 -2.72 10.52 -8.23
C PRO A 219 -3.08 9.94 -9.60
N GLY A 220 -4.00 8.98 -9.61
CA GLY A 220 -4.47 8.30 -10.82
C GLY A 220 -3.64 7.08 -11.24
N LEU A 221 -2.55 6.76 -10.53
CA LEU A 221 -1.89 5.46 -10.63
C LEU A 221 -2.40 4.51 -9.54
N PRO A 222 -2.46 3.20 -9.80
CA PRO A 222 -2.92 2.20 -8.85
C PRO A 222 -1.96 2.07 -7.66
N LEU A 223 -2.51 1.83 -6.48
CA LEU A 223 -1.74 1.59 -5.27
C LEU A 223 -1.03 0.24 -5.32
N ARG A 224 -0.01 0.09 -4.47
CA ARG A 224 0.71 -1.17 -4.30
C ARG A 224 -0.26 -2.27 -3.88
N GLY A 225 -0.43 -3.29 -4.73
CA GLY A 225 -1.32 -4.44 -4.49
C GLY A 225 -2.52 -4.51 -5.44
N GLU A 226 -3.05 -3.37 -5.89
CA GLU A 226 -4.20 -3.32 -6.80
C GLU A 226 -3.88 -3.93 -8.17
N LEU A 227 -2.68 -3.65 -8.70
CA LEU A 227 -2.17 -4.26 -9.95
C LEU A 227 -1.91 -5.77 -9.86
N ALA A 228 -1.82 -6.34 -8.66
CA ALA A 228 -1.63 -7.79 -8.48
C ALA A 228 -2.97 -8.54 -8.56
N GLU A 229 -4.07 -7.91 -8.14
CA GLU A 229 -5.41 -8.50 -8.20
C GLU A 229 -5.95 -8.52 -9.64
N GLU A 230 -5.75 -7.45 -10.42
CA GLU A 230 -6.18 -7.42 -11.84
C GLU A 230 -5.44 -8.42 -12.76
N ARG A 231 -4.26 -8.91 -12.34
CA ARG A 231 -3.48 -9.91 -13.09
C ARG A 231 -3.66 -11.34 -12.57
N SER A 232 -4.52 -11.57 -11.57
CA SER A 232 -5.01 -12.92 -11.36
C SER A 232 -5.82 -13.28 -12.61
N PRO A 233 -5.52 -14.38 -13.32
CA PRO A 233 -6.32 -14.78 -14.46
C PRO A 233 -7.73 -15.00 -13.93
N VAL A 234 -8.60 -14.03 -14.24
CA VAL A 234 -10.04 -14.17 -14.11
C VAL A 234 -10.36 -15.50 -14.76
N HIS A 235 -10.97 -16.40 -13.98
CA HIS A 235 -11.60 -17.61 -14.46
C HIS A 235 -12.35 -17.23 -15.74
N ALA A 236 -11.79 -17.57 -16.91
CA ALA A 236 -12.56 -17.53 -18.13
C ALA A 236 -13.74 -18.45 -17.85
N PRO A 237 -15.01 -18.00 -17.88
CA PRO A 237 -16.09 -18.95 -17.82
C PRO A 237 -15.85 -19.87 -19.01
N ALA A 238 -15.60 -21.15 -18.72
CA ALA A 238 -15.48 -22.18 -19.73
C ALA A 238 -16.85 -22.31 -20.41
N ILE A 239 -17.14 -21.43 -21.37
CA ILE A 239 -18.18 -21.64 -22.35
C ILE A 239 -17.58 -22.60 -23.38
N THR A 240 -17.35 -23.84 -22.97
CA THR A 240 -17.19 -24.94 -23.91
C THR A 240 -18.60 -25.45 -24.18
N GLN A 241 -19.24 -24.88 -25.21
CA GLN A 241 -20.38 -25.53 -25.83
C GLN A 241 -19.90 -26.88 -26.35
N THR A 242 -20.27 -27.96 -25.67
CA THR A 242 -20.00 -29.31 -26.13
C THR A 242 -20.92 -29.58 -27.31
N MET A 243 -20.41 -29.47 -28.53
CA MET A 243 -21.05 -30.15 -29.66
C MET A 243 -20.80 -31.65 -29.47
N GLN A 244 -21.86 -32.39 -29.09
CA GLN A 244 -21.85 -33.84 -29.14
C GLN A 244 -21.63 -34.28 -30.59
N ALA A 245 -20.54 -35.01 -30.83
CA ALA A 245 -20.32 -35.69 -32.09
C ALA A 245 -21.45 -36.68 -32.33
N VAL A 246 -22.28 -36.41 -33.35
CA VAL A 246 -23.33 -37.32 -33.79
C VAL A 246 -22.65 -38.53 -34.44
N THR A 247 -22.67 -39.67 -33.75
CA THR A 247 -22.36 -40.97 -34.36
C THR A 247 -23.54 -41.37 -35.25
N LEU A 248 -23.32 -41.51 -36.56
CA LEU A 248 -24.31 -42.03 -37.50
C LEU A 248 -24.45 -43.56 -37.32
N PRO A 249 -25.65 -44.10 -37.07
CA PRO A 249 -25.91 -45.53 -37.13
C PRO A 249 -26.29 -45.97 -38.56
N ASP A 250 -25.83 -47.16 -38.92
CA ASP A 250 -26.14 -47.95 -40.12
C ASP A 250 -27.68 -48.08 -40.35
N PRO A 251 -28.22 -47.99 -41.57
CA PRO A 251 -29.66 -47.95 -41.80
C PRO A 251 -30.20 -49.37 -41.97
N SER A 252 -30.56 -50.01 -40.85
CA SER A 252 -31.48 -51.15 -40.90
C SER A 252 -32.30 -51.27 -39.62
N ALA A 253 -33.63 -51.27 -39.82
CA ALA A 253 -34.70 -51.74 -38.94
C ALA A 253 -35.16 -50.86 -37.75
N GLY A 254 -36.40 -50.35 -37.87
CA GLY A 254 -37.42 -50.45 -36.80
C GLY A 254 -37.72 -49.22 -35.91
N LYS A 255 -38.90 -48.62 -36.09
CA LYS A 255 -39.64 -47.74 -35.12
C LYS A 255 -40.43 -48.64 -34.11
N PRO A 256 -41.05 -48.19 -32.97
CA PRO A 256 -41.23 -46.82 -32.43
C PRO A 256 -41.28 -46.61 -30.84
N ARG A 257 -41.35 -45.32 -30.41
CA ARG A 257 -42.16 -44.67 -29.30
C ARG A 257 -41.80 -44.80 -27.77
N PRO A 258 -42.40 -44.00 -26.83
CA PRO A 258 -41.77 -42.86 -26.11
C PRO A 258 -41.91 -42.86 -24.55
N THR A 259 -41.29 -41.92 -23.82
CA THR A 259 -41.74 -41.33 -22.52
C THR A 259 -40.73 -40.25 -22.08
N ALA A 260 -41.04 -38.95 -22.05
CA ALA A 260 -41.77 -38.16 -21.04
C ALA A 260 -40.80 -37.35 -20.12
N ALA A 261 -41.04 -36.04 -20.11
CA ALA A 261 -40.32 -34.94 -19.42
C ALA A 261 -40.75 -34.84 -17.92
N PRO A 262 -40.44 -33.79 -17.09
CA PRO A 262 -39.93 -32.45 -17.42
C PRO A 262 -38.90 -31.79 -16.47
N ALA A 263 -38.47 -30.61 -16.91
CA ALA A 263 -37.64 -29.61 -16.24
C ALA A 263 -38.43 -28.74 -15.24
N ALA A 264 -37.71 -28.10 -14.30
CA ALA A 264 -38.20 -26.95 -13.54
C ALA A 264 -37.06 -25.96 -13.23
N GLU A 265 -37.13 -24.77 -13.85
CA GLU A 265 -36.43 -23.55 -13.48
C GLU A 265 -37.24 -22.77 -12.42
N SER A 266 -36.57 -22.17 -11.44
CA SER A 266 -37.19 -21.39 -10.35
C SER A 266 -36.98 -19.89 -10.57
N ALA A 267 -38.08 -19.16 -10.79
CA ALA A 267 -38.12 -17.70 -10.85
C ALA A 267 -38.39 -17.09 -9.45
N ALA A 268 -37.55 -16.16 -9.01
CA ALA A 268 -37.70 -15.44 -7.75
C ALA A 268 -38.95 -14.54 -7.77
N SER A 269 -39.76 -14.63 -6.71
CA SER A 269 -41.09 -14.02 -6.66
C SER A 269 -41.07 -12.57 -6.20
N ARG A 270 -41.79 -11.73 -6.93
CA ARG A 270 -42.14 -10.30 -6.73
C ARG A 270 -42.80 -9.96 -5.37
N ASN A 271 -42.89 -10.91 -4.45
CA ASN A 271 -43.53 -10.75 -3.14
C ASN A 271 -42.57 -10.30 -2.02
N GLU A 272 -41.25 -10.44 -2.19
CA GLU A 272 -40.27 -10.01 -1.16
C GLU A 272 -40.13 -8.49 -1.03
N ILE A 273 -40.39 -7.73 -2.10
CA ILE A 273 -40.19 -6.27 -2.11
C ILE A 273 -41.28 -5.56 -1.27
N TRP A 274 -42.52 -6.06 -1.30
CA TRP A 274 -43.64 -5.40 -0.62
C TRP A 274 -43.56 -5.53 0.91
N TRP A 275 -42.97 -6.61 1.42
CA TRP A 275 -42.76 -6.80 2.86
C TRP A 275 -41.71 -5.81 3.41
N LEU A 276 -40.63 -5.56 2.66
CA LEU A 276 -39.59 -4.59 3.04
C LEU A 276 -40.12 -3.16 3.10
N ILE A 277 -41.01 -2.78 2.16
CA ILE A 277 -41.65 -1.46 2.16
C ILE A 277 -42.56 -1.30 3.38
N ALA A 278 -43.34 -2.32 3.74
CA ALA A 278 -44.19 -2.30 4.92
C ALA A 278 -43.38 -2.18 6.22
N ALA A 279 -42.26 -2.90 6.32
CA ALA A 279 -41.36 -2.83 7.48
C ALA A 279 -40.73 -1.43 7.63
N ALA A 280 -40.27 -0.82 6.54
CA ALA A 280 -39.69 0.51 6.56
C ALA A 280 -40.70 1.59 6.99
N ALA A 281 -41.96 1.50 6.54
CA ALA A 281 -43.02 2.43 6.92
C ALA A 281 -43.35 2.37 8.42
N LEU A 282 -43.35 1.16 9.01
CA LEU A 282 -43.57 0.96 10.44
C LEU A 282 -42.48 1.61 11.30
N ILE A 283 -41.21 1.45 10.91
CA ILE A 283 -40.07 2.05 11.61
C ILE A 283 -40.14 3.58 11.54
N GLY A 284 -40.42 4.14 10.36
CA GLY A 284 -40.57 5.59 10.19
C GLY A 284 -41.70 6.17 11.04
N GLY A 285 -42.85 5.50 11.11
CA GLY A 285 -43.97 5.89 11.96
C GLY A 285 -43.63 5.87 13.45
N ALA A 286 -42.91 4.84 13.92
CA ALA A 286 -42.49 4.74 15.31
C ALA A 286 -41.52 5.86 15.71
N ILE A 287 -40.56 6.21 14.84
CA ILE A 287 -39.62 7.32 15.06
C ILE A 287 -40.37 8.66 15.09
N ALA A 288 -41.29 8.90 14.15
CA ALA A 288 -42.08 10.13 14.11
C ALA A 288 -42.95 10.29 15.37
N LEU A 289 -43.56 9.19 15.85
CA LEU A 289 -44.34 9.18 17.08
C LEU A 289 -43.46 9.48 18.30
N LEU A 290 -42.26 8.90 18.36
CA LEU A 290 -41.30 9.15 19.44
C LEU A 290 -40.82 10.61 19.46
N LEU A 291 -40.63 11.23 18.29
CA LEU A 291 -40.26 12.66 18.19
C LEU A 291 -41.43 13.61 18.51
N LEU A 292 -42.68 13.20 18.28
CA LEU A 292 -43.87 14.02 18.56
C LEU A 292 -44.33 13.93 20.02
N PHE A 293 -44.09 12.80 20.68
CA PHE A 293 -44.61 12.53 22.03
C PHE A 293 -43.52 12.28 23.09
N GLY A 294 -42.23 12.33 22.73
CA GLY A 294 -41.11 12.11 23.63
C GLY A 294 -40.39 13.40 24.03
N PHE A 295 -40.49 13.75 25.31
CA PHE A 295 -39.51 14.52 26.09
C PHE A 295 -38.69 13.54 26.92
#